data_AF-A0A0G4GXC6-F1
#
_entry.id   AF-A0A0G4GXC6-F1
#
_cell.length_a   1.000
_cell.length_b   1.000
_cell.length_c   1.000
_cell.angle_alpha   90.00
_cell.angle_beta   90.00
_cell.angle_gamma   90.00
#
_symmetry.space_group_name_H-M   'P 1'
#
loop_
_entity.id
_entity.type
_entity.pdbx_description
1 polymer ?
#
loop_
_entity_poly.entity_id
_entity_poly.type
_entity_poly.pdbx_seq_one_letter_code
_entity_poly.pdbx_strand_id
1 'polypeptide(L)'
;MSFHRAILFLSLLTGAAAQGGWSVRPPPRSWGGRGDRVLDVQQRFQWQTNYGYCGEVSLQIAAMYWGTWVSAWTIREMKIAQDYMNTRRWIGQEEKDSQYVIRDGEDPIIAALHLQYSPFASNSIPAPQYEPFMVWMKRQIQSGSPVIFATFVHSSQDEWYDHIAVGHGILSDTVNDSQFRSRDVILWSPLQYSNLGGTDSGYTFGSFSNTRRGTDGRRQSEIFQVPRDTCFGIAISGHDNWRADSTRVSVEYEPFPDENYLSGCNRGTRCFRPDENEPLVATVHDLTPGQSYTLLRFDGPANLPSGDYCASNAFTRRWDFTARGTTHSVRDRVHQLDVSFFRAVSACRTPSAGGRGGSWDGQTNREVQRPVGDRRVSAGRFRGSSEAQELVAYYFSSAAQQPSSSGRVFLG
;
A
#
# COMPACT_ATOMS: atom_id res chain seq x y z
N MET A 1 1.82 15.96 -25.51
CA MET A 1 1.02 17.12 -25.04
C MET A 1 1.63 17.58 -23.73
N SER A 2 2.30 18.73 -23.74
CA SER A 2 3.06 19.26 -22.60
C SER A 2 2.11 20.09 -21.73
N PHE A 3 1.82 19.64 -20.51
CA PHE A 3 1.04 20.39 -19.54
C PHE A 3 1.95 20.81 -18.39
N HIS A 4 2.37 22.07 -18.42
CA HIS A 4 2.94 22.79 -17.28
C HIS A 4 2.20 24.13 -17.18
N ARG A 5 1.29 24.24 -16.21
CA ARG A 5 0.93 25.53 -15.63
C ARG A 5 1.28 25.48 -14.16
N ALA A 6 2.34 26.22 -13.85
CA ALA A 6 2.86 26.44 -12.50
C ALA A 6 1.94 27.39 -11.73
N ILE A 7 1.58 27.03 -10.50
CA ILE A 7 1.11 27.96 -9.47
C ILE A 7 1.75 27.52 -8.14
N LEU A 8 2.46 28.47 -7.51
CA LEU A 8 3.07 28.34 -6.19
C LEU A 8 2.03 27.91 -5.14
N PHE A 9 2.35 26.93 -4.30
CA PHE A 9 1.70 26.78 -3.00
C PHE A 9 2.72 26.88 -1.85
N LEU A 10 2.49 27.92 -1.06
CA LEU A 10 3.12 28.18 0.23
C LEU A 10 2.53 27.22 1.25
N SER A 11 3.39 26.66 2.09
CA SER A 11 3.06 25.95 3.32
C SER A 11 2.28 26.85 4.30
N LEU A 12 0.95 26.91 4.16
CA LEU A 12 0.04 27.61 5.07
C LEU A 12 -1.05 26.65 5.58
N LEU A 13 -0.61 25.63 6.33
CA LEU A 13 -1.42 24.99 7.36
C LEU A 13 -0.93 25.35 8.77
N THR A 14 -0.30 26.52 8.93
CA THR A 14 0.00 27.12 10.25
C THR A 14 -0.84 28.36 10.57
N GLY A 15 -1.80 28.74 9.71
CA GLY A 15 -2.71 29.85 9.95
C GLY A 15 -4.05 29.39 10.50
N ALA A 16 -4.28 29.62 11.79
CA ALA A 16 -5.57 29.66 12.49
C ALA A 16 -6.78 29.09 11.73
N ALA A 17 -6.94 27.77 11.74
CA ALA A 17 -8.24 27.17 11.51
C ALA A 17 -9.16 27.69 12.63
N ALA A 18 -10.14 28.53 12.25
CA ALA A 18 -11.24 28.87 13.13
C ALA A 18 -11.83 27.57 13.70
N GLN A 19 -12.01 27.51 15.02
CA GLN A 19 -12.51 26.38 15.79
C GLN A 19 -14.00 26.07 15.51
N GLY A 20 -14.41 26.02 14.24
CA GLY A 20 -15.65 25.36 13.84
C GLY A 20 -15.41 23.86 13.94
N GLY A 21 -16.07 23.19 14.88
CA GLY A 21 -15.93 21.75 15.06
C GLY A 21 -16.44 20.99 13.84
N TRP A 22 -15.52 20.53 12.99
CA TRP A 22 -15.81 19.57 11.93
C TRP A 22 -15.98 18.20 12.58
N SER A 23 -17.15 17.58 12.43
CA SER A 23 -17.45 16.30 13.08
C SER A 23 -17.16 15.13 12.12
N VAL A 24 -15.99 14.49 12.21
CA VAL A 24 -15.84 13.14 11.67
C VAL A 24 -16.48 12.18 12.68
N ARG A 25 -17.47 11.41 12.23
CA ARG A 25 -18.19 10.48 13.10
C ARG A 25 -17.27 9.28 13.39
N PRO A 26 -16.90 8.99 14.65
CA PRO A 26 -16.22 7.75 14.97
C PRO A 26 -17.10 6.57 14.53
N PRO A 27 -16.52 5.45 14.05
CA PRO A 27 -17.32 4.28 13.72
C PRO A 27 -18.10 3.86 14.97
N PRO A 28 -19.44 3.76 14.91
CA PRO A 28 -20.21 3.26 16.03
C PRO A 28 -19.68 1.92 16.53
N ARG A 29 -19.43 1.82 17.84
CA ARG A 29 -18.79 0.67 18.52
C ARG A 29 -19.55 -0.66 18.45
N SER A 30 -20.67 -0.72 17.74
CA SER A 30 -21.38 -1.95 17.38
C SER A 30 -22.55 -1.57 16.46
N TRP A 31 -22.42 -1.77 15.15
CA TRP A 31 -23.57 -1.72 14.25
C TRP A 31 -24.32 -3.06 14.36
N GLY A 32 -25.09 -3.23 15.43
CA GLY A 32 -25.86 -4.43 15.69
C GLY A 32 -26.74 -4.80 14.49
N GLY A 33 -26.49 -5.99 13.90
CA GLY A 33 -27.31 -6.58 12.84
C GLY A 33 -26.83 -6.38 11.40
N ARG A 34 -25.72 -5.66 11.15
CA ARG A 34 -25.14 -5.53 9.81
C ARG A 34 -24.10 -6.61 9.55
N GLY A 35 -24.05 -7.10 8.31
CA GLY A 35 -22.88 -7.82 7.85
C GLY A 35 -21.71 -6.85 7.72
N ASP A 36 -20.54 -7.26 8.17
CA ASP A 36 -19.32 -6.50 8.05
C ASP A 36 -18.26 -7.31 7.27
N ARG A 37 -17.50 -6.59 6.46
CA ARG A 37 -16.25 -7.09 5.90
C ARG A 37 -15.20 -6.05 6.21
N VAL A 38 -14.33 -6.34 7.17
CA VAL A 38 -13.24 -5.45 7.57
C VAL A 38 -11.93 -6.21 7.43
N LEU A 39 -11.01 -5.63 6.68
CA LEU A 39 -9.67 -6.16 6.45
C LEU A 39 -8.75 -5.73 7.59
N ASP A 40 -7.84 -6.60 8.00
CA ASP A 40 -6.83 -6.37 9.07
C ASP A 40 -5.66 -5.51 8.57
N VAL A 41 -6.00 -4.33 8.05
CA VAL A 41 -5.05 -3.38 7.49
C VAL A 41 -4.48 -2.49 8.61
N GLN A 42 -3.16 -2.53 8.82
CA GLN A 42 -2.51 -1.66 9.81
C GLN A 42 -2.60 -0.19 9.37
N GLN A 43 -3.15 0.65 10.25
CA GLN A 43 -3.24 2.09 10.01
C GLN A 43 -1.85 2.75 10.02
N ARG A 44 -1.69 3.78 9.19
CA ARG A 44 -0.46 4.59 9.09
C ARG A 44 -0.82 6.05 8.77
N PHE A 45 0.12 6.95 9.01
CA PHE A 45 0.01 8.35 8.60
C PHE A 45 1.03 8.69 7.52
N GLN A 46 0.66 9.58 6.61
CA GLN A 46 1.60 10.17 5.67
C GLN A 46 2.51 11.19 6.33
N TRP A 47 3.72 11.36 5.78
CA TRP A 47 4.46 12.59 6.00
C TRP A 47 3.74 13.77 5.35
N GLN A 48 3.78 14.91 6.04
CA GLN A 48 3.20 16.17 5.57
C GLN A 48 4.23 17.04 4.81
N THR A 49 5.48 16.58 4.73
CA THR A 49 6.57 17.26 4.00
C THR A 49 6.57 16.84 2.52
N ASN A 50 7.30 17.58 1.69
CA ASN A 50 7.50 17.27 0.26
C ASN A 50 6.18 16.97 -0.47
N TYR A 51 5.21 17.88 -0.32
CA TYR A 51 3.87 17.81 -0.91
C TYR A 51 2.96 16.67 -0.40
N GLY A 52 3.38 15.91 0.61
CA GLY A 52 2.62 14.80 1.18
C GLY A 52 2.98 13.46 0.54
N TYR A 53 2.76 12.35 1.27
CA TYR A 53 3.08 10.97 0.88
C TYR A 53 1.85 10.06 0.82
N CYS A 54 0.69 10.62 0.48
CA CYS A 54 -0.59 9.93 0.58
C CYS A 54 -0.68 8.71 -0.34
N GLY A 55 -0.16 8.81 -1.57
CA GLY A 55 -0.10 7.69 -2.49
C GLY A 55 0.88 6.62 -1.99
N GLU A 56 2.06 7.04 -1.58
CA GLU A 56 3.13 6.14 -1.14
C GLU A 56 2.73 5.37 0.12
N VAL A 57 2.15 6.04 1.11
CA VAL A 57 1.66 5.35 2.31
C VAL A 57 0.45 4.48 2.00
N SER A 58 -0.45 4.90 1.10
CA SER A 58 -1.56 4.06 0.66
C SER A 58 -1.07 2.74 0.07
N LEU A 59 -0.07 2.81 -0.82
CA LEU A 59 0.52 1.63 -1.43
C LEU A 59 1.31 0.79 -0.43
N GLN A 60 2.07 1.41 0.47
CA GLN A 60 2.77 0.70 1.55
C GLN A 60 1.78 -0.14 2.37
N ILE A 61 0.68 0.47 2.84
CA ILE A 61 -0.34 -0.21 3.64
C ILE A 61 -0.94 -1.39 2.89
N ALA A 62 -1.35 -1.19 1.63
CA ALA A 62 -1.99 -2.22 0.83
C ALA A 62 -1.01 -3.36 0.47
N ALA A 63 0.27 -3.04 0.25
CA ALA A 63 1.33 -4.02 0.03
C ALA A 63 1.60 -4.86 1.29
N MET A 64 1.64 -4.22 2.46
CA MET A 64 1.87 -4.86 3.75
C MET A 64 0.78 -5.88 4.08
N TYR A 65 -0.48 -5.60 3.74
CA TYR A 65 -1.59 -6.56 3.89
C TYR A 65 -1.38 -7.87 3.09
N TRP A 66 -0.58 -7.84 2.03
CA TRP A 66 -0.20 -8.98 1.18
C TRP A 66 1.25 -9.43 1.36
N GLY A 67 1.88 -9.03 2.46
CA GLY A 67 3.18 -9.56 2.86
C GLY A 67 4.34 -8.96 2.08
N THR A 68 4.14 -7.81 1.43
CA THR A 68 5.22 -7.04 0.81
C THR A 68 5.46 -5.79 1.65
N TRP A 69 6.66 -5.66 2.21
CA TRP A 69 7.07 -4.45 2.91
C TRP A 69 7.92 -3.57 1.99
N VAL A 70 7.61 -2.27 2.02
CA VAL A 70 8.34 -1.20 1.34
C VAL A 70 8.07 0.10 2.09
N SER A 71 9.03 1.01 2.18
CA SER A 71 8.80 2.31 2.79
C SER A 71 8.15 3.30 1.81
N ALA A 72 7.44 4.30 2.34
CA ALA A 72 6.89 5.38 1.53
C ALA A 72 8.00 6.17 0.78
N TRP A 73 9.19 6.27 1.39
CA TRP A 73 10.37 6.85 0.74
C TRP A 73 10.79 6.05 -0.48
N THR A 74 10.91 4.73 -0.32
CA THR A 74 11.30 3.81 -1.40
C THR A 74 10.29 3.82 -2.54
N ILE A 75 8.97 3.88 -2.26
CA ILE A 75 7.95 4.02 -3.33
C ILE A 75 8.18 5.30 -4.13
N ARG A 76 8.49 6.41 -3.47
CA ARG A 76 8.82 7.67 -4.17
C ARG A 76 10.10 7.54 -5.01
N GLU A 77 11.13 6.86 -4.52
CA GLU A 77 12.34 6.58 -5.32
C GLU A 77 12.01 5.74 -6.56
N MET A 78 11.14 4.72 -6.42
CA MET A 78 10.67 3.91 -7.54
C MET A 78 9.95 4.76 -8.59
N LYS A 79 9.12 5.73 -8.14
CA LYS A 79 8.45 6.69 -9.02
C LYS A 79 9.44 7.60 -9.75
N ILE A 80 10.43 8.15 -9.05
CA ILE A 80 11.48 8.98 -9.65
C ILE A 80 12.27 8.19 -10.69
N ALA A 81 12.66 6.95 -10.37
CA ALA A 81 13.35 6.06 -11.30
C ALA A 81 12.50 5.78 -12.55
N GLN A 82 11.20 5.54 -12.37
CA GLN A 82 10.24 5.33 -13.46
C GLN A 82 10.10 6.56 -14.37
N ASP A 83 9.96 7.75 -13.80
CA ASP A 83 9.92 9.00 -14.58
C ASP A 83 11.24 9.24 -15.33
N TYR A 84 12.37 8.95 -14.70
CA TYR A 84 13.68 9.08 -15.33
C TYR A 84 13.82 8.15 -16.55
N MET A 85 13.30 6.91 -16.49
CA MET A 85 13.27 6.02 -17.66
C MET A 85 12.52 6.64 -18.84
N ASN A 86 11.41 7.33 -18.55
CA ASN A 86 10.51 7.88 -19.56
C ASN A 86 10.98 9.24 -20.11
N THR A 87 11.54 10.09 -19.25
CA THR A 87 11.80 11.51 -19.57
C THR A 87 13.28 11.86 -19.62
N ARG A 88 14.17 11.00 -19.08
CA ARG A 88 15.59 11.29 -18.85
C ARG A 88 15.85 12.50 -17.96
N ARG A 89 14.83 13.00 -17.26
CA ARG A 89 14.93 14.08 -16.28
C ARG A 89 14.93 13.47 -14.89
N TRP A 90 15.93 13.85 -14.09
CA TRP A 90 15.94 13.57 -12.66
C TRP A 90 15.02 14.56 -11.94
N ILE A 91 14.21 14.04 -11.01
CA ILE A 91 13.28 14.80 -10.17
C ILE A 91 13.65 14.49 -8.72
N GLY A 92 13.86 15.52 -7.89
CA GLY A 92 14.17 15.35 -6.48
C GLY A 92 12.98 14.83 -5.66
N GLN A 93 13.27 14.13 -4.55
CA GLN A 93 12.29 13.65 -3.56
C GLN A 93 11.38 14.76 -2.99
N GLU A 94 11.88 15.99 -3.01
CA GLU A 94 11.21 17.19 -2.55
C GLU A 94 10.30 17.85 -3.59
N GLU A 95 10.36 17.45 -4.87
CA GLU A 95 9.57 18.07 -5.94
C GLU A 95 8.15 17.49 -6.01
N LYS A 96 7.16 18.31 -6.39
CA LYS A 96 5.74 17.88 -6.53
C LYS A 96 5.61 16.69 -7.48
N ASP A 97 6.35 16.70 -8.58
CA ASP A 97 6.25 15.65 -9.62
C ASP A 97 6.81 14.29 -9.17
N SER A 98 7.51 14.24 -8.02
CA SER A 98 8.01 12.97 -7.45
C SER A 98 6.92 12.14 -6.79
N GLN A 99 5.75 12.72 -6.51
CA GLN A 99 4.67 12.03 -5.80
C GLN A 99 4.18 10.80 -6.56
N TYR A 100 3.98 9.70 -5.84
CA TYR A 100 3.24 8.58 -6.36
C TYR A 100 1.75 8.93 -6.48
N VAL A 101 1.25 8.91 -7.70
CA VAL A 101 -0.13 9.27 -8.05
C VAL A 101 -0.81 8.07 -8.69
N ILE A 102 -2.02 7.75 -8.24
CA ILE A 102 -2.82 6.71 -8.89
C ILE A 102 -3.37 7.21 -10.22
N ARG A 103 -3.41 6.32 -11.20
CA ARG A 103 -3.87 6.55 -12.57
C ARG A 103 -4.65 5.35 -13.05
N ASP A 104 -5.28 5.48 -14.20
CA ASP A 104 -5.93 4.34 -14.86
C ASP A 104 -4.89 3.43 -15.53
N GLY A 105 -5.18 2.14 -15.54
CA GLY A 105 -4.40 1.16 -16.28
C GLY A 105 -3.25 0.57 -15.49
N GLU A 106 -2.18 0.20 -16.21
CA GLU A 106 -1.03 -0.47 -15.64
C GLU A 106 -0.20 0.47 -14.75
N ASP A 107 0.22 -0.04 -13.60
CA ASP A 107 1.10 0.64 -12.65
C ASP A 107 2.43 -0.11 -12.54
N PRO A 108 3.53 0.43 -13.08
CA PRO A 108 4.83 -0.24 -13.08
C PRO A 108 5.44 -0.35 -11.67
N ILE A 109 5.05 0.52 -10.73
CA ILE A 109 5.57 0.48 -9.35
C ILE A 109 4.90 -0.67 -8.61
N ILE A 110 3.58 -0.82 -8.73
CA ILE A 110 2.86 -1.97 -8.16
C ILE A 110 3.36 -3.28 -8.78
N ALA A 111 3.59 -3.31 -10.10
CA ALA A 111 4.17 -4.47 -10.78
C ALA A 111 5.59 -4.81 -10.26
N ALA A 112 6.45 -3.81 -10.04
CA ALA A 112 7.78 -4.02 -9.47
C ALA A 112 7.75 -4.51 -8.00
N LEU A 113 6.63 -4.30 -7.30
CA LEU A 113 6.36 -4.88 -5.98
C LEU A 113 5.75 -6.29 -6.05
N HIS A 114 5.65 -6.89 -7.25
CA HIS A 114 5.13 -8.24 -7.45
C HIS A 114 3.73 -8.43 -6.83
N LEU A 115 2.89 -7.40 -6.98
CA LEU A 115 1.52 -7.37 -6.48
C LEU A 115 0.53 -7.58 -7.62
N GLN A 116 -0.56 -8.30 -7.33
CA GLN A 116 -1.73 -8.33 -8.18
C GLN A 116 -2.60 -7.12 -7.86
N TYR A 117 -3.07 -6.44 -8.90
CA TYR A 117 -3.91 -5.28 -8.74
C TYR A 117 -4.97 -5.17 -9.83
N SER A 118 -6.06 -4.48 -9.50
CA SER A 118 -7.15 -4.16 -10.41
C SER A 118 -7.41 -2.66 -10.36
N PRO A 119 -7.09 -1.88 -11.41
CA PRO A 119 -7.48 -0.48 -11.46
C PRO A 119 -8.98 -0.36 -11.77
N PHE A 120 -9.63 0.67 -11.24
CA PHE A 120 -10.95 1.06 -11.69
C PHE A 120 -10.87 1.61 -13.12
N ALA A 121 -11.76 1.14 -14.00
CA ALA A 121 -11.74 1.49 -15.42
C ALA A 121 -12.37 2.86 -15.69
N SER A 122 -11.81 3.94 -15.12
CA SER A 122 -12.43 5.27 -15.17
C SER A 122 -12.66 5.75 -16.62
N ASN A 123 -11.73 5.50 -17.54
CA ASN A 123 -11.86 5.87 -18.95
C ASN A 123 -12.95 5.09 -19.72
N SER A 124 -13.50 4.03 -19.14
CA SER A 124 -14.52 3.18 -19.76
C SER A 124 -15.91 3.35 -19.17
N ILE A 125 -16.06 4.15 -18.11
CA ILE A 125 -17.33 4.36 -17.41
C ILE A 125 -17.76 5.82 -17.59
N PRO A 126 -18.94 6.11 -18.15
CA PRO A 126 -19.41 7.48 -18.32
C PRO A 126 -19.70 8.14 -16.96
N ALA A 127 -19.52 9.46 -16.88
CA ALA A 127 -19.92 10.23 -15.71
C ALA A 127 -21.45 10.24 -15.53
N PRO A 128 -21.97 10.26 -14.28
CA PRO A 128 -21.23 10.21 -13.02
C PRO A 128 -20.69 8.81 -12.70
N GLN A 129 -19.42 8.71 -12.31
CA GLN A 129 -18.75 7.45 -12.03
C GLN A 129 -18.90 6.96 -10.58
N TYR A 130 -19.36 7.82 -9.68
CA TYR A 130 -19.34 7.54 -8.24
C TYR A 130 -20.09 6.26 -7.83
N GLU A 131 -21.33 6.04 -8.26
CA GLU A 131 -22.07 4.84 -7.85
C GLU A 131 -21.43 3.54 -8.39
N PRO A 132 -21.07 3.43 -9.69
CA PRO A 132 -20.28 2.31 -10.19
C PRO A 132 -18.96 2.11 -9.42
N PHE A 133 -18.29 3.21 -9.06
CA PHE A 133 -17.04 3.18 -8.30
C PHE A 133 -17.22 2.59 -6.90
N MET A 134 -18.22 3.04 -6.14
CA MET A 134 -18.50 2.51 -4.80
C MET A 134 -18.92 1.03 -4.84
N VAL A 135 -19.68 0.62 -5.86
CA VAL A 135 -20.00 -0.80 -6.08
C VAL A 135 -18.75 -1.62 -6.38
N TRP A 136 -17.84 -1.09 -7.21
CA TRP A 136 -16.57 -1.72 -7.47
C TRP A 136 -15.72 -1.83 -6.20
N MET A 137 -15.56 -0.75 -5.42
CA MET A 137 -14.84 -0.79 -4.13
C MET A 137 -15.43 -1.84 -3.18
N LYS A 138 -16.77 -1.90 -3.08
CA LYS A 138 -17.48 -2.88 -2.26
C LYS A 138 -17.08 -4.31 -2.65
N ARG A 139 -17.10 -4.63 -3.95
CA ARG A 139 -16.70 -5.96 -4.47
C ARG A 139 -15.25 -6.30 -4.16
N GLN A 140 -14.34 -5.34 -4.30
CA GLN A 140 -12.92 -5.55 -4.02
C GLN A 140 -12.67 -5.83 -2.53
N ILE A 141 -13.29 -5.07 -1.64
CA ILE A 141 -13.16 -5.27 -0.19
C ILE A 141 -13.81 -6.59 0.24
N GLN A 142 -14.98 -6.92 -0.31
CA GLN A 142 -15.63 -8.24 -0.14
C GLN A 142 -14.67 -9.37 -0.50
N SER A 143 -13.94 -9.26 -1.61
CA SER A 143 -12.94 -10.25 -2.04
C SER A 143 -11.63 -10.24 -1.25
N GLY A 144 -11.50 -9.40 -0.21
CA GLY A 144 -10.29 -9.33 0.60
C GLY A 144 -9.21 -8.38 0.08
N SER A 145 -9.53 -7.49 -0.86
CA SER A 145 -8.58 -6.56 -1.47
C SER A 145 -8.71 -5.16 -0.83
N PRO A 146 -7.68 -4.61 -0.16
CA PRO A 146 -7.66 -3.20 0.18
C PRO A 146 -7.68 -2.33 -1.10
N VAL A 147 -8.38 -1.20 -1.03
CA VAL A 147 -8.57 -0.30 -2.18
C VAL A 147 -7.91 1.04 -1.92
N ILE A 148 -6.92 1.38 -2.74
CA ILE A 148 -6.32 2.72 -2.80
C ILE A 148 -7.23 3.59 -3.67
N PHE A 149 -7.64 4.78 -3.20
CA PHE A 149 -8.55 5.63 -3.96
C PHE A 149 -8.29 7.13 -3.79
N ALA A 150 -8.71 7.90 -4.78
CA ALA A 150 -8.57 9.35 -4.83
C ALA A 150 -9.76 10.08 -4.18
N THR A 151 -9.47 11.23 -3.56
CA THR A 151 -10.45 12.14 -2.95
C THR A 151 -10.12 13.60 -3.27
N PHE A 152 -11.17 14.42 -3.32
CA PHE A 152 -11.07 15.86 -3.19
C PHE A 152 -10.88 16.24 -1.73
N VAL A 153 -10.08 17.28 -1.50
CA VAL A 153 -9.87 17.96 -0.23
C VAL A 153 -10.48 19.35 -0.32
N HIS A 154 -11.28 19.72 0.67
CA HIS A 154 -11.85 21.06 0.80
C HIS A 154 -10.76 22.14 0.74
N SER A 155 -10.99 23.19 -0.05
CA SER A 155 -10.06 24.31 -0.30
C SER A 155 -8.81 23.96 -1.12
N SER A 156 -8.72 22.75 -1.67
CA SER A 156 -7.69 22.38 -2.64
C SER A 156 -8.20 22.50 -4.09
N GLN A 157 -7.28 22.61 -5.04
CA GLN A 157 -7.58 23.08 -6.40
C GLN A 157 -7.19 22.12 -7.52
N ASP A 158 -6.63 20.94 -7.23
CA ASP A 158 -6.23 20.03 -8.30
C ASP A 158 -7.48 19.53 -9.05
N GLU A 159 -7.43 19.51 -10.38
CA GLU A 159 -8.63 19.24 -11.19
C GLU A 159 -9.19 17.83 -10.96
N TRP A 160 -8.30 16.85 -10.80
CA TRP A 160 -8.64 15.43 -10.79
C TRP A 160 -8.89 14.89 -9.39
N TYR A 161 -7.98 15.19 -8.45
CA TYR A 161 -8.08 14.87 -7.01
C TYR A 161 -6.91 15.53 -6.26
N ASP A 162 -6.99 15.60 -4.93
CA ASP A 162 -5.93 16.21 -4.08
C ASP A 162 -5.28 15.24 -3.11
N HIS A 163 -5.95 14.13 -2.78
CA HIS A 163 -5.50 13.21 -1.74
C HIS A 163 -5.83 11.77 -2.06
N ILE A 164 -4.97 10.85 -1.62
CA ILE A 164 -5.11 9.41 -1.83
C ILE A 164 -5.27 8.74 -0.46
N ALA A 165 -6.16 7.76 -0.38
CA ALA A 165 -6.49 7.08 0.85
C ALA A 165 -6.74 5.58 0.63
N VAL A 166 -6.97 4.84 1.72
CA VAL A 166 -7.16 3.37 1.65
C VAL A 166 -8.52 2.97 2.23
N GLY A 167 -9.37 2.36 1.43
CA GLY A 167 -10.59 1.68 1.86
C GLY A 167 -10.26 0.25 2.28
N HIS A 168 -10.69 -0.14 3.47
CA HIS A 168 -10.36 -1.44 4.07
C HIS A 168 -11.56 -2.14 4.71
N GLY A 169 -12.76 -1.57 4.64
CA GLY A 169 -13.94 -2.26 5.14
C GLY A 169 -15.26 -1.75 4.60
N ILE A 170 -16.28 -2.60 4.63
CA ILE A 170 -17.66 -2.28 4.28
C ILE A 170 -18.58 -2.73 5.41
N LEU A 171 -19.49 -1.85 5.83
CA LEU A 171 -20.62 -2.19 6.68
C LEU A 171 -21.90 -2.09 5.85
N SER A 172 -22.66 -3.17 5.74
CA SER A 172 -23.86 -3.23 4.90
C SER A 172 -24.91 -4.16 5.52
N ASP A 173 -26.19 -3.82 5.32
CA ASP A 173 -27.28 -4.74 5.66
C ASP A 173 -27.25 -5.98 4.74
N THR A 174 -26.61 -5.89 3.57
CA THR A 174 -26.45 -6.96 2.58
C THR A 174 -25.01 -6.97 2.05
N VAL A 175 -24.07 -7.35 2.92
CA VAL A 175 -22.62 -7.33 2.65
C VAL A 175 -22.16 -8.22 1.51
N ASN A 176 -23.00 -9.06 0.91
CA ASN A 176 -22.63 -9.95 -0.20
C ASN A 176 -23.29 -9.55 -1.54
N ASP A 177 -24.08 -8.49 -1.58
CA ASP A 177 -24.63 -8.02 -2.85
C ASP A 177 -23.65 -7.12 -3.60
N SER A 178 -24.00 -6.91 -4.86
CA SER A 178 -23.22 -6.15 -5.83
C SER A 178 -23.91 -4.84 -6.24
N GLN A 179 -24.77 -4.31 -5.36
CA GLN A 179 -25.61 -3.13 -5.58
C GLN A 179 -25.10 -1.90 -4.84
N PHE A 180 -25.33 -0.72 -5.42
CA PHE A 180 -25.13 0.53 -4.71
C PHE A 180 -26.24 0.68 -3.67
N ARG A 181 -25.86 0.86 -2.40
CA ARG A 181 -26.80 1.23 -1.35
C ARG A 181 -26.28 2.45 -0.64
N SER A 182 -27.06 3.52 -0.68
CA SER A 182 -26.69 4.79 -0.06
C SER A 182 -26.42 4.70 1.45
N ARG A 183 -26.90 3.64 2.12
CA ARG A 183 -26.69 3.38 3.55
C ARG A 183 -25.52 2.45 3.88
N ASP A 184 -24.88 1.86 2.87
CA ASP A 184 -23.63 1.13 3.06
C ASP A 184 -22.55 2.11 3.52
N VAL A 185 -21.67 1.65 4.41
CA VAL A 185 -20.59 2.47 4.97
C VAL A 185 -19.26 1.95 4.46
N ILE A 186 -18.43 2.82 3.89
CA ILE A 186 -17.01 2.54 3.65
C ILE A 186 -16.24 2.87 4.92
N LEU A 187 -15.42 1.92 5.38
CA LEU A 187 -14.36 2.14 6.35
C LEU A 187 -13.08 2.42 5.59
N TRP A 188 -12.43 3.53 5.92
CA TRP A 188 -11.24 3.98 5.22
C TRP A 188 -10.28 4.72 6.15
N SER A 189 -9.00 4.69 5.77
CA SER A 189 -7.91 5.38 6.44
C SER A 189 -7.52 6.63 5.63
N PRO A 190 -7.69 7.84 6.19
CA PRO A 190 -7.34 9.09 5.52
C PRO A 190 -5.84 9.37 5.50
N LEU A 191 -5.02 8.55 6.17
CA LEU A 191 -3.56 8.73 6.26
C LEU A 191 -3.13 10.05 6.90
N GLN A 192 -4.00 10.78 7.57
CA GLN A 192 -3.67 12.06 8.19
C GLN A 192 -4.14 12.12 9.63
N TYR A 193 -3.38 12.81 10.47
CA TYR A 193 -3.84 13.21 11.79
C TYR A 193 -4.93 14.25 11.61
N SER A 194 -6.17 13.90 11.96
CA SER A 194 -7.24 14.88 12.03
C SER A 194 -7.42 15.26 13.49
N ASN A 195 -7.40 16.56 13.79
CA ASN A 195 -7.93 17.09 15.06
C ASN A 195 -9.46 16.97 15.12
N LEU A 196 -10.06 16.20 14.20
CA LEU A 196 -11.46 16.20 13.82
C LEU A 196 -12.11 14.82 13.98
N GLY A 197 -11.37 13.85 14.50
CA GLY A 197 -11.83 12.51 14.84
C GLY A 197 -11.18 11.42 13.99
N GLY A 198 -10.58 10.43 14.67
CA GLY A 198 -10.40 9.03 14.26
C GLY A 198 -9.67 8.70 12.95
N THR A 199 -8.68 7.80 13.05
CA THR A 199 -8.01 7.12 11.94
C THR A 199 -8.87 6.08 11.21
N ASP A 200 -9.97 5.64 11.81
CA ASP A 200 -11.06 4.93 11.14
C ASP A 200 -12.18 5.92 10.85
N SER A 201 -12.28 6.34 9.60
CA SER A 201 -13.39 7.17 9.15
C SER A 201 -14.43 6.29 8.47
N GLY A 202 -15.70 6.46 8.86
CA GLY A 202 -16.83 5.78 8.26
C GLY A 202 -17.72 6.76 7.52
N TYR A 203 -17.95 6.56 6.22
CA TYR A 203 -18.93 7.36 5.47
C TYR A 203 -19.96 6.48 4.80
N THR A 204 -21.21 6.93 4.84
CA THR A 204 -22.25 6.32 4.01
C THR A 204 -21.99 6.60 2.54
N PHE A 205 -22.23 5.62 1.67
CA PHE A 205 -22.13 5.79 0.23
C PHE A 205 -23.00 6.95 -0.28
N GLY A 206 -24.14 7.21 0.36
CA GLY A 206 -25.01 8.34 -0.03
C GLY A 206 -24.43 9.73 0.26
N SER A 207 -23.36 9.84 1.06
CA SER A 207 -22.84 11.12 1.56
C SER A 207 -21.37 11.38 1.22
N PHE A 208 -20.69 10.43 0.57
CA PHE A 208 -19.24 10.50 0.36
C PHE A 208 -18.85 10.87 -1.07
N SER A 209 -19.68 11.68 -1.74
CA SER A 209 -19.43 12.14 -3.11
C SER A 209 -19.76 13.61 -3.32
N ASN A 210 -18.87 14.30 -4.02
CA ASN A 210 -19.16 15.64 -4.50
C ASN A 210 -18.42 15.99 -5.79
N THR A 211 -18.82 17.07 -6.44
CA THR A 211 -18.00 17.71 -7.48
C THR A 211 -16.95 18.60 -6.82
N ARG A 212 -15.87 18.97 -7.52
CA ARG A 212 -14.85 19.92 -7.01
C ARG A 212 -15.51 21.17 -6.41
N ARG A 213 -16.37 21.84 -7.18
CA ARG A 213 -17.11 23.03 -6.75
C ARG A 213 -17.98 22.77 -5.52
N GLY A 214 -18.56 21.58 -5.41
CA GLY A 214 -19.37 21.19 -4.26
C GLY A 214 -18.53 20.94 -3.01
N THR A 215 -17.37 20.30 -3.14
CA THR A 215 -16.41 20.10 -2.04
C THR A 215 -15.95 21.44 -1.48
N ASP A 216 -15.68 22.44 -2.33
CA ASP A 216 -15.23 23.78 -1.91
C ASP A 216 -16.39 24.72 -1.49
N GLY A 217 -17.63 24.22 -1.53
CA GLY A 217 -18.80 25.00 -1.12
C GLY A 217 -18.80 25.29 0.38
N ARG A 218 -19.19 26.50 0.76
CA ARG A 218 -19.28 26.96 2.18
C ARG A 218 -20.19 26.12 3.09
N ARG A 219 -20.99 25.21 2.52
CA ARG A 219 -21.93 24.34 3.24
C ARG A 219 -21.38 22.93 3.45
N GLN A 220 -20.20 22.63 2.91
CA GLN A 220 -19.59 21.33 3.07
C GLN A 220 -18.96 21.24 4.45
N SER A 221 -19.34 20.23 5.22
CA SER A 221 -18.82 19.95 6.57
C SER A 221 -17.79 18.81 6.58
N GLU A 222 -17.48 18.22 5.43
CA GLU A 222 -16.56 17.09 5.31
C GLU A 222 -15.37 17.49 4.46
N ILE A 223 -14.17 17.26 4.99
CA ILE A 223 -12.90 17.66 4.34
C ILE A 223 -12.65 16.84 3.08
N PHE A 224 -12.98 15.54 3.12
CA PHE A 224 -12.70 14.62 2.04
C PHE A 224 -13.99 14.19 1.34
N GLN A 225 -13.95 14.11 0.01
CA GLN A 225 -15.06 13.63 -0.82
C GLN A 225 -14.52 12.81 -1.99
N VAL A 226 -15.15 11.68 -2.32
CA VAL A 226 -14.83 10.99 -3.57
C VAL A 226 -15.35 11.82 -4.74
N PRO A 227 -14.57 12.04 -5.82
CA PRO A 227 -15.05 12.74 -6.99
C PRO A 227 -16.32 12.11 -7.56
N ARG A 228 -17.30 12.93 -7.92
CA ARG A 228 -18.55 12.44 -8.51
C ARG A 228 -18.38 11.90 -9.93
N ASP A 229 -17.63 12.64 -10.74
CA ASP A 229 -17.66 12.51 -12.20
C ASP A 229 -16.52 11.63 -12.73
N THR A 230 -15.32 11.74 -12.15
CA THR A 230 -14.15 10.94 -12.53
C THR A 230 -13.50 10.35 -11.28
N CYS A 231 -13.62 9.04 -11.09
CA CYS A 231 -13.08 8.33 -9.93
C CYS A 231 -11.77 7.61 -10.28
N PHE A 232 -10.81 7.61 -9.37
CA PHE A 232 -9.58 6.81 -9.49
C PHE A 232 -9.46 5.87 -8.30
N GLY A 233 -9.14 4.61 -8.59
CA GLY A 233 -8.87 3.63 -7.55
C GLY A 233 -8.14 2.42 -8.08
N ILE A 234 -7.39 1.76 -7.20
CA ILE A 234 -6.65 0.53 -7.47
C ILE A 234 -6.85 -0.40 -6.28
N ALA A 235 -7.36 -1.60 -6.53
CA ALA A 235 -7.44 -2.66 -5.53
C ALA A 235 -6.19 -3.52 -5.58
N ILE A 236 -5.59 -3.84 -4.43
CA ILE A 236 -4.47 -4.78 -4.33
C ILE A 236 -5.04 -6.13 -3.87
N SER A 237 -4.99 -7.15 -4.72
CA SER A 237 -5.72 -8.41 -4.54
C SER A 237 -4.85 -9.62 -4.24
N GLY A 238 -3.53 -9.44 -4.16
CA GLY A 238 -2.61 -10.55 -3.96
C GLY A 238 -1.19 -10.21 -4.38
N HIS A 239 -0.38 -11.26 -4.56
CA HIS A 239 0.93 -11.19 -5.20
C HIS A 239 0.93 -11.93 -6.54
N ASP A 240 1.73 -11.46 -7.50
CA ASP A 240 1.72 -11.84 -8.92
C ASP A 240 1.99 -13.32 -9.21
N ASN A 241 2.46 -14.08 -8.22
CA ASN A 241 2.73 -15.53 -8.31
C ASN A 241 1.91 -16.37 -7.31
N TRP A 242 0.64 -16.00 -7.09
CA TRP A 242 -0.25 -16.76 -6.20
C TRP A 242 -0.41 -18.22 -6.63
N ARG A 243 -0.18 -19.14 -5.69
CA ARG A 243 -0.37 -20.59 -5.90
C ARG A 243 -1.52 -21.12 -5.06
N ALA A 244 -2.05 -22.27 -5.47
CA ALA A 244 -3.11 -22.96 -4.73
C ALA A 244 -2.66 -23.39 -3.31
N ASP A 245 -1.35 -23.56 -3.10
CA ASP A 245 -0.74 -23.89 -1.80
C ASP A 245 -0.14 -22.67 -1.07
N SER A 246 -0.27 -21.47 -1.64
CA SER A 246 0.08 -20.21 -0.96
C SER A 246 -0.97 -19.85 0.08
N THR A 247 -0.53 -19.23 1.16
CA THR A 247 -1.41 -18.58 2.12
C THR A 247 -1.03 -17.11 2.29
N ARG A 248 -2.01 -16.29 2.67
CA ARG A 248 -1.81 -14.85 2.86
C ARG A 248 -0.84 -14.63 4.01
N VAL A 249 0.10 -13.71 3.78
CA VAL A 249 0.94 -13.15 4.82
C VAL A 249 0.58 -11.67 4.94
N SER A 250 0.36 -11.17 6.16
CA SER A 250 0.38 -9.74 6.44
C SER A 250 1.68 -9.36 7.13
N VAL A 251 2.11 -8.12 6.96
CA VAL A 251 3.27 -7.55 7.63
C VAL A 251 2.86 -6.29 8.35
N GLU A 252 3.29 -6.12 9.58
CA GLU A 252 2.90 -5.02 10.46
C GLU A 252 4.12 -4.49 11.22
N TYR A 253 4.16 -3.20 11.52
CA TYR A 253 5.15 -2.65 12.44
C TYR A 253 4.93 -3.15 13.87
N GLU A 254 6.01 -3.47 14.58
CA GLU A 254 5.96 -3.79 16.01
C GLU A 254 7.08 -3.11 16.84
N PRO A 255 6.75 -2.31 17.87
CA PRO A 255 5.40 -2.01 18.35
C PRO A 255 4.59 -1.28 17.28
N PHE A 256 3.27 -1.34 17.41
CA PHE A 256 2.39 -0.47 16.62
C PHE A 256 2.93 0.96 16.74
N PRO A 257 3.18 1.67 15.62
CA PRO A 257 3.86 2.95 15.71
C PRO A 257 3.00 3.88 16.57
N ASP A 258 3.61 4.58 17.53
CA ASP A 258 2.86 5.60 18.25
C ASP A 258 2.53 6.78 17.32
N GLU A 259 1.66 7.68 17.74
CA GLU A 259 1.23 8.84 16.94
C GLU A 259 2.39 9.74 16.46
N ASN A 260 3.53 9.74 17.14
CA ASN A 260 4.74 10.45 16.74
C ASN A 260 5.58 9.65 15.71
N TYR A 261 5.48 8.32 15.72
CA TYR A 261 6.20 7.39 14.83
C TYR A 261 5.36 6.86 13.66
N LEU A 262 4.05 7.09 13.62
CA LEU A 262 3.14 6.64 12.55
C LEU A 262 3.43 7.24 11.19
N SER A 263 4.17 8.35 11.16
CA SER A 263 4.74 8.86 9.92
C SER A 263 6.12 8.24 9.67
N GLY A 264 6.95 8.00 10.68
CA GLY A 264 8.37 7.64 10.54
C GLY A 264 9.30 8.85 10.64
N CYS A 265 8.78 10.08 10.71
CA CYS A 265 9.59 11.28 10.97
C CYS A 265 9.08 12.04 12.20
N ASN A 266 9.98 12.43 13.10
CA ASN A 266 9.72 13.58 13.98
C ASN A 266 9.74 14.86 13.14
N ARG A 267 8.69 15.70 13.28
CA ARG A 267 8.60 17.04 12.69
C ARG A 267 9.83 17.88 13.06
N GLY A 268 10.85 17.90 12.20
CA GLY A 268 12.01 18.80 12.34
C GLY A 268 13.39 18.15 12.53
N THR A 269 13.50 16.81 12.63
CA THR A 269 14.82 16.15 12.74
C THR A 269 14.81 14.84 11.96
N ARG A 270 15.78 14.72 11.02
CA ARG A 270 16.09 13.56 10.14
C ARG A 270 15.05 12.44 10.19
N CYS A 271 14.20 12.44 9.16
CA CYS A 271 13.17 11.45 8.87
C CYS A 271 13.63 9.99 8.93
N PHE A 272 14.93 9.76 8.78
CA PHE A 272 15.55 8.46 8.79
C PHE A 272 16.93 8.60 9.39
N ARG A 273 17.32 7.67 10.26
CA ARG A 273 18.73 7.38 10.41
C ARG A 273 19.08 6.45 9.25
N PRO A 274 19.99 6.83 8.34
CA PRO A 274 20.55 5.84 7.41
C PRO A 274 20.92 4.58 8.20
N ASP A 275 20.59 3.41 7.65
CA ASP A 275 20.87 2.10 8.24
C ASP A 275 19.95 1.64 9.40
N GLU A 276 18.77 2.25 9.57
CA GLU A 276 17.78 1.77 10.53
C GLU A 276 17.02 0.55 10.02
N ASN A 277 16.94 -0.47 10.88
CA ASN A 277 16.18 -1.68 10.65
C ASN A 277 14.83 -1.58 11.36
N GLU A 278 13.76 -1.60 10.60
CA GLU A 278 12.38 -1.54 11.06
C GLU A 278 11.95 -2.87 11.67
N PRO A 279 11.45 -2.87 12.93
CA PRO A 279 10.91 -4.07 13.54
C PRO A 279 9.51 -4.37 13.00
N LEU A 280 9.34 -5.59 12.50
CA LEU A 280 8.11 -6.04 11.88
C LEU A 280 7.62 -7.35 12.47
N VAL A 281 6.33 -7.59 12.36
CA VAL A 281 5.68 -8.90 12.55
C VAL A 281 5.11 -9.33 11.22
N ALA A 282 5.54 -10.50 10.73
CA ALA A 282 4.90 -11.17 9.62
C ALA A 282 3.93 -12.22 10.17
N THR A 283 2.65 -12.11 9.83
CA THR A 283 1.59 -13.04 10.25
C THR A 283 1.09 -13.83 9.06
N VAL A 284 1.21 -15.15 9.15
CA VAL A 284 0.64 -16.10 8.19
C VAL A 284 -0.80 -16.40 8.60
N HIS A 285 -1.72 -16.32 7.65
CA HIS A 285 -3.16 -16.48 7.86
C HIS A 285 -3.69 -17.79 7.30
N ASP A 286 -4.99 -18.03 7.49
CA ASP A 286 -5.75 -19.14 6.88
C ASP A 286 -5.11 -20.53 7.04
N LEU A 287 -4.44 -20.73 8.18
CA LEU A 287 -3.74 -21.97 8.48
C LEU A 287 -4.71 -23.07 8.94
N THR A 288 -4.38 -24.31 8.59
CA THR A 288 -5.08 -25.49 9.10
C THR A 288 -4.28 -26.07 10.28
N PRO A 289 -4.85 -26.15 11.49
CA PRO A 289 -4.15 -26.72 12.64
C PRO A 289 -3.62 -28.13 12.37
N GLY A 290 -2.36 -28.38 12.74
CA GLY A 290 -1.65 -29.65 12.51
C GLY A 290 -0.96 -29.77 11.15
N GLN A 291 -1.24 -28.89 10.18
CA GLN A 291 -0.49 -28.84 8.91
C GLN A 291 0.84 -28.10 9.11
N SER A 292 1.84 -28.49 8.33
CA SER A 292 3.16 -27.84 8.33
C SER A 292 3.28 -26.83 7.18
N TYR A 293 3.93 -25.72 7.48
CA TYR A 293 4.09 -24.58 6.58
C TYR A 293 5.54 -24.08 6.59
N THR A 294 5.89 -23.36 5.52
CA THR A 294 7.15 -22.64 5.41
C THR A 294 6.86 -21.18 5.07
N LEU A 295 7.36 -20.26 5.89
CA LEU A 295 7.41 -18.82 5.60
C LEU A 295 8.82 -18.46 5.12
N LEU A 296 8.90 -17.71 4.03
CA LEU A 296 10.15 -17.29 3.39
C LEU A 296 10.16 -15.76 3.28
N ARG A 297 11.34 -15.16 3.51
CA ARG A 297 11.60 -13.75 3.19
C ARG A 297 12.56 -13.65 2.02
N PHE A 298 12.27 -12.77 1.08
CA PHE A 298 13.17 -12.36 0.00
C PHE A 298 13.41 -10.86 0.12
N ASP A 299 14.66 -10.42 -0.01
CA ASP A 299 14.99 -8.99 -0.01
C ASP A 299 15.37 -8.58 -1.44
N GLY A 300 14.70 -7.56 -1.97
CA GLY A 300 14.91 -7.02 -3.32
C GLY A 300 14.04 -7.68 -4.40
N PRO A 301 13.42 -6.90 -5.32
CA PRO A 301 12.49 -7.43 -6.33
C PRO A 301 13.08 -8.49 -7.26
N ALA A 302 14.40 -8.48 -7.49
CA ALA A 302 15.09 -9.45 -8.35
C ALA A 302 15.23 -10.85 -7.70
N ASN A 303 15.10 -10.95 -6.37
CA ASN A 303 15.29 -12.20 -5.64
C ASN A 303 13.98 -12.97 -5.41
N LEU A 304 12.82 -12.35 -5.65
CA LEU A 304 11.54 -13.05 -5.58
C LEU A 304 11.36 -13.91 -6.84
N PRO A 305 11.27 -15.24 -6.73
CA PRO A 305 11.07 -16.09 -7.89
C PRO A 305 9.64 -15.97 -8.43
N SER A 306 9.48 -16.10 -9.75
CA SER A 306 8.18 -16.11 -10.43
C SER A 306 7.41 -17.43 -10.30
N GLY A 307 7.81 -18.31 -9.39
CA GLY A 307 7.31 -19.69 -9.34
C GLY A 307 7.54 -20.35 -7.99
N ASP A 308 8.22 -21.48 -7.99
CA ASP A 308 8.36 -22.28 -6.78
C ASP A 308 9.27 -21.64 -5.73
N TYR A 309 8.66 -20.98 -4.73
CA TYR A 309 9.37 -20.38 -3.60
C TYR A 309 10.27 -21.38 -2.88
N CYS A 310 9.86 -22.65 -2.78
CA CYS A 310 10.61 -23.70 -2.09
C CYS A 310 11.84 -24.17 -2.86
N ALA A 311 11.84 -24.03 -4.19
CA ALA A 311 12.97 -24.38 -5.05
C ALA A 311 14.01 -23.25 -5.12
N SER A 312 13.64 -22.03 -4.74
CA SER A 312 14.55 -20.89 -4.73
C SER A 312 15.53 -20.97 -3.55
N ASN A 313 16.80 -20.68 -3.81
CA ASN A 313 17.82 -20.43 -2.79
C ASN A 313 17.99 -18.93 -2.50
N ALA A 314 17.22 -18.05 -3.14
CA ALA A 314 17.34 -16.60 -3.02
C ALA A 314 16.64 -16.02 -1.77
N PHE A 315 15.99 -16.84 -0.96
CA PHE A 315 15.42 -16.38 0.31
C PHE A 315 16.53 -15.97 1.28
N THR A 316 16.29 -14.90 2.04
CA THR A 316 17.19 -14.36 3.05
C THR A 316 16.84 -14.83 4.47
N ARG A 317 15.58 -15.27 4.68
CA ARG A 317 15.09 -15.91 5.90
C ARG A 317 14.10 -17.03 5.58
N ARG A 318 14.05 -18.03 6.46
CA ARG A 318 13.10 -19.15 6.42
C ARG A 318 12.62 -19.49 7.82
N TRP A 319 11.33 -19.78 7.95
CA TRP A 319 10.71 -20.32 9.16
C TRP A 319 9.85 -21.52 8.79
N ASP A 320 10.18 -22.69 9.31
CA ASP A 320 9.37 -23.90 9.17
C ASP A 320 8.60 -24.14 10.47
N PHE A 321 7.29 -24.35 10.38
CA PHE A 321 6.45 -24.54 11.57
C PHE A 321 5.25 -25.44 11.29
N THR A 322 4.71 -26.03 12.36
CA THR A 322 3.40 -26.70 12.34
C THR A 322 2.36 -25.77 12.94
N ALA A 323 1.29 -25.50 12.20
CA ALA A 323 0.23 -24.59 12.61
C ALA A 323 -0.47 -25.12 13.88
N ARG A 324 -0.52 -24.29 14.92
CA ARG A 324 -1.27 -24.58 16.17
C ARG A 324 -2.68 -23.99 16.16
N GLY A 325 -2.94 -23.04 15.27
CA GLY A 325 -4.20 -22.34 15.10
C GLY A 325 -4.36 -21.90 13.64
N THR A 326 -5.21 -20.92 13.40
CA THR A 326 -5.47 -20.36 12.06
C THR A 326 -4.47 -19.28 11.64
N THR A 327 -3.59 -18.85 12.56
CA THR A 327 -2.53 -17.88 12.28
C THR A 327 -1.20 -18.29 12.94
N HIS A 328 -0.10 -17.78 12.40
CA HIS A 328 1.24 -17.91 12.98
C HIS A 328 2.05 -16.64 12.69
N SER A 329 2.69 -16.06 13.70
CA SER A 329 3.42 -14.80 13.56
C SER A 329 4.89 -15.00 13.89
N VAL A 330 5.76 -14.37 13.09
CA VAL A 330 7.20 -14.27 13.35
C VAL A 330 7.59 -12.80 13.44
N ARG A 331 8.55 -12.51 14.33
CA ARG A 331 9.18 -11.18 14.40
C ARG A 331 10.40 -11.16 13.51
N ASP A 332 10.58 -10.06 12.79
CA ASP A 332 11.73 -9.86 11.93
C ASP A 332 12.13 -8.38 11.87
N ARG A 333 13.24 -8.11 11.21
CA ARG A 333 13.70 -6.76 10.92
C ARG A 333 14.07 -6.60 9.46
N VAL A 334 13.64 -5.50 8.87
CA VAL A 334 13.93 -5.14 7.48
C VAL A 334 14.58 -3.77 7.42
N HIS A 335 15.42 -3.57 6.42
CA HIS A 335 16.08 -2.29 6.24
C HIS A 335 15.13 -1.27 5.60
N GLN A 336 15.05 -0.05 6.15
CA GLN A 336 14.06 0.97 5.75
C GLN A 336 14.07 1.37 4.24
N LEU A 337 15.18 1.13 3.53
CA LEU A 337 15.34 1.45 2.10
C LEU A 337 15.21 0.22 1.19
N ASP A 338 14.94 -0.95 1.76
CA ASP A 338 14.78 -2.18 0.98
C ASP A 338 13.32 -2.39 0.57
N VAL A 339 13.12 -3.44 -0.22
CA VAL A 339 11.80 -4.04 -0.46
C VAL A 339 11.92 -5.48 0.00
N SER A 340 11.05 -5.92 0.89
CA SER A 340 11.07 -7.29 1.42
C SER A 340 9.74 -7.99 1.13
N PHE A 341 9.82 -9.24 0.70
CA PHE A 341 8.67 -10.06 0.34
C PHE A 341 8.59 -11.26 1.28
N PHE A 342 7.49 -11.36 2.00
CA PHE A 342 7.15 -12.50 2.84
C PHE A 342 6.15 -13.38 2.10
N ARG A 343 6.49 -14.65 1.90
CA ARG A 343 5.65 -15.63 1.18
C ARG A 343 5.55 -16.90 2.01
N ALA A 344 4.32 -17.39 2.20
CA ALA A 344 4.07 -18.61 2.94
C ALA A 344 3.39 -19.65 2.05
N VAL A 345 3.86 -20.89 2.19
CA VAL A 345 3.34 -22.05 1.47
C VAL A 345 3.23 -23.24 2.42
N SER A 346 2.52 -24.28 1.97
CA SER A 346 2.63 -25.61 2.58
C SER A 346 4.10 -26.05 2.64
N ALA A 347 4.48 -26.81 3.68
CA ALA A 347 5.88 -27.08 4.03
C ALA A 347 6.77 -27.40 2.81
N CYS A 348 7.80 -26.58 2.62
CA CYS A 348 8.84 -26.85 1.64
C CYS A 348 9.55 -28.15 2.02
N ARG A 349 9.71 -29.06 1.06
CA ARG A 349 10.51 -30.27 1.27
C ARG A 349 11.89 -29.86 1.75
N THR A 350 12.23 -30.20 2.99
CA THR A 350 13.60 -30.09 3.45
C THR A 350 14.42 -31.05 2.58
N PRO A 351 15.50 -30.61 1.91
CA PRO A 351 16.41 -31.55 1.28
C PRO A 351 16.78 -32.58 2.34
N SER A 352 16.59 -33.86 2.05
CA SER A 352 16.88 -34.94 2.99
C SER A 352 18.31 -34.78 3.49
N ALA A 353 18.45 -34.28 4.72
CA ALA A 353 19.73 -33.96 5.29
C ALA A 353 20.49 -35.25 5.55
N GLY A 354 21.44 -35.57 4.68
CA GLY A 354 22.58 -36.42 5.03
C GLY A 354 23.45 -35.68 6.04
N GLY A 355 22.98 -35.55 7.28
CA GLY A 355 23.74 -34.97 8.39
C GLY A 355 23.01 -33.88 9.18
N ARG A 356 22.62 -34.23 10.41
CA ARG A 356 22.19 -33.36 11.53
C ARG A 356 20.89 -32.57 11.31
N GLY A 357 19.79 -33.16 11.77
CA GLY A 357 18.47 -32.52 11.89
C GLY A 357 18.45 -31.38 12.91
N GLY A 358 18.87 -30.19 12.47
CA GLY A 358 18.60 -28.92 13.16
C GLY A 358 17.32 -28.28 12.64
N SER A 359 16.53 -27.70 13.53
CA SER A 359 15.40 -26.83 13.18
C SER A 359 15.89 -25.60 12.40
N TRP A 360 15.25 -25.28 11.28
CA TRP A 360 15.55 -24.10 10.44
C TRP A 360 14.91 -22.80 10.96
N ASP A 361 14.37 -22.79 12.17
CA ASP A 361 13.66 -21.63 12.73
C ASP A 361 14.56 -20.37 12.79
N GLY A 362 14.22 -19.35 11.99
CA GLY A 362 14.95 -18.08 11.90
C GLY A 362 16.33 -18.17 11.25
N GLN A 363 16.67 -19.28 10.58
CA GLN A 363 18.00 -19.41 9.97
C GLN A 363 18.14 -18.53 8.72
N THR A 364 19.29 -17.87 8.66
CA THR A 364 19.69 -17.04 7.52
C THR A 364 20.32 -17.92 6.45
N ASN A 365 19.96 -17.79 5.17
CA ASN A 365 20.75 -18.42 4.13
C ASN A 365 22.13 -17.73 4.06
N ARG A 366 23.17 -18.38 4.62
CA ARG A 366 24.53 -17.81 4.74
C ARG A 366 25.14 -17.49 3.37
N GLU A 367 24.70 -18.14 2.30
CA GLU A 367 25.22 -17.94 0.94
C GLU A 367 24.68 -16.65 0.29
N VAL A 368 23.55 -16.12 0.78
CA VAL A 368 22.93 -14.87 0.31
C VAL A 368 23.39 -13.65 1.14
N GLN A 369 24.30 -13.84 2.11
CA GLN A 369 25.07 -12.72 2.68
C GLN A 369 26.10 -12.18 1.66
N ARG A 370 25.66 -11.82 0.47
CA ARG A 370 26.34 -10.73 -0.23
C ARG A 370 26.06 -9.46 0.57
N PRO A 371 27.05 -8.57 0.76
CA PRO A 371 26.73 -7.26 1.28
C PRO A 371 25.64 -6.72 0.35
N VAL A 372 24.46 -6.43 0.88
CA VAL A 372 23.61 -5.39 0.31
C VAL A 372 24.59 -4.22 0.20
N GLY A 373 25.13 -4.01 -1.00
CA GLY A 373 26.35 -3.24 -1.18
C GLY A 373 26.16 -1.93 -0.44
N ASP A 374 27.04 -1.67 0.54
CA ASP A 374 26.97 -0.61 1.55
C ASP A 374 26.20 0.59 0.96
N ARG A 375 24.87 0.58 1.12
CA ARG A 375 23.97 1.62 0.56
C ARG A 375 24.07 2.80 1.53
N ARG A 376 25.28 3.32 1.69
CA ARG A 376 25.50 4.72 2.02
C ARG A 376 25.15 5.57 0.82
N VAL A 377 23.94 5.38 0.31
CA VAL A 377 23.26 6.40 -0.46
C VAL A 377 22.92 7.45 0.58
N SER A 378 23.88 8.33 0.85
CA SER A 378 23.72 9.39 1.84
C SER A 378 22.50 10.20 1.46
N ALA A 379 21.57 10.37 2.40
CA ALA A 379 20.35 11.18 2.26
C ALA A 379 20.61 12.69 2.00
N GLY A 380 21.78 13.06 1.46
CA GLY A 380 22.19 14.41 1.12
C GLY A 380 22.38 14.56 -0.39
N ARG A 381 21.45 15.30 -1.02
CA ARG A 381 21.57 15.89 -2.38
C ARG A 381 22.19 14.98 -3.45
N PHE A 382 21.36 14.10 -3.98
CA PHE A 382 21.55 13.41 -5.26
C PHE A 382 21.79 14.41 -6.38
N ARG A 383 22.86 14.21 -7.17
CA ARG A 383 23.22 15.06 -8.32
C ARG A 383 23.82 14.21 -9.44
N GLY A 384 23.08 13.27 -10.03
CA GLY A 384 23.62 12.55 -11.19
C GLY A 384 22.68 11.56 -11.88
N SER A 385 22.97 11.30 -13.16
CA SER A 385 22.31 10.30 -14.01
C SER A 385 22.71 8.85 -13.68
N SER A 386 23.82 8.63 -12.97
CA SER A 386 24.33 7.30 -12.58
C SER A 386 23.49 6.65 -11.48
N GLU A 387 23.11 7.41 -10.45
CA GLU A 387 22.29 6.91 -9.34
C GLU A 387 20.89 6.53 -9.82
N ALA A 388 20.32 7.34 -10.74
CA ALA A 388 19.04 7.02 -11.37
C ALA A 388 19.10 5.70 -12.14
N GLN A 389 20.22 5.40 -12.82
CA GLN A 389 20.41 4.12 -13.50
C GLN A 389 20.53 2.95 -12.53
N GLU A 390 21.13 3.15 -11.35
CA GLU A 390 21.20 2.12 -10.30
C GLU A 390 19.82 1.82 -9.72
N LEU A 391 19.00 2.84 -9.42
CA LEU A 391 17.62 2.63 -8.96
C LEU A 391 16.78 1.92 -10.02
N VAL A 392 16.92 2.33 -11.29
CA VAL A 392 16.25 1.66 -12.41
C VAL A 392 16.66 0.19 -12.50
N ALA A 393 17.96 -0.09 -12.44
CA ALA A 393 18.47 -1.46 -12.48
C ALA A 393 17.97 -2.27 -11.27
N TYR A 394 17.88 -1.66 -10.09
CA TYR A 394 17.45 -2.38 -8.89
C TYR A 394 15.95 -2.72 -8.91
N TYR A 395 15.09 -1.75 -9.24
CA TYR A 395 13.63 -1.94 -9.16
C TYR A 395 13.01 -2.55 -10.41
N PHE A 396 13.62 -2.32 -11.59
CA PHE A 396 12.96 -2.61 -12.87
C PHE A 396 13.76 -3.56 -13.79
N SER A 397 14.93 -4.07 -13.39
CA SER A 397 15.70 -5.01 -14.23
C SER A 397 15.01 -6.35 -14.48
N SER A 398 14.17 -6.81 -13.55
CA SER A 398 13.40 -8.07 -13.70
C SER A 398 11.99 -7.84 -14.25
N ALA A 399 11.39 -6.67 -14.04
CA ALA A 399 10.02 -6.35 -14.48
C ALA A 399 9.87 -6.30 -16.01
N ALA A 400 10.96 -6.04 -16.75
CA ALA A 400 10.98 -6.01 -18.21
C ALA A 400 10.73 -7.37 -18.90
N GLN A 401 10.58 -8.48 -18.16
CA GLN A 401 10.35 -9.82 -18.72
C GLN A 401 8.93 -10.37 -18.52
N GLN A 402 8.00 -9.62 -17.91
CA GLN A 402 6.62 -10.10 -17.76
C GLN A 402 5.78 -9.77 -19.01
N PRO A 403 5.21 -10.77 -19.72
CA PRO A 403 4.20 -10.49 -20.74
C PRO A 403 2.93 -10.00 -20.05
N SER A 404 2.34 -8.91 -20.56
CA SER A 404 1.06 -8.38 -20.07
C SER A 404 -0.03 -9.44 -20.22
N SER A 405 -0.39 -10.09 -19.12
CA SER A 405 -1.55 -10.97 -19.07
C SER A 405 -2.80 -10.12 -18.94
N SER A 406 -3.18 -9.48 -20.04
CA SER A 406 -4.50 -8.90 -20.17
C SER A 406 -5.57 -9.98 -20.00
N GLY A 407 -6.23 -9.94 -18.85
CA GLY A 407 -7.63 -10.31 -18.60
C GLY A 407 -8.14 -11.62 -19.18
N ARG A 408 -8.06 -12.71 -18.39
CA ARG A 408 -9.20 -13.64 -18.32
C ARG A 408 -10.08 -13.21 -17.15
N VAL A 409 -11.10 -12.41 -17.46
CA VAL A 409 -12.27 -12.28 -16.59
C VAL A 409 -12.94 -13.65 -16.55
N PHE A 410 -12.84 -14.35 -15.42
CA PHE A 410 -13.73 -15.46 -15.14
C PHE A 410 -15.12 -14.86 -14.89
N LEU A 411 -15.98 -14.92 -15.92
CA LEU A 411 -17.42 -14.85 -15.73
C LEU A 411 -17.86 -16.20 -15.16
N GLY A 412 -18.15 -16.22 -13.86
CA GLY A 412 -18.98 -17.22 -13.19
C GLY A 412 -20.25 -16.55 -12.71
#